data_AF-A0A0S7XRP8-F1
#
_entry.id   AF-A0A0S7XRP8-F1
#
_cell.length_a   1.000
_cell.length_b   1.000
_cell.length_c   1.000
_cell.angle_alpha   90.00
_cell.angle_beta   90.00
_cell.angle_gamma   90.00
#
_symmetry.space_group_name_H-M   'P 1'
#
loop_
_entity.id
_entity.type
_entity.pdbx_description
1 polymer ?
#
loop_
_entity_poly.entity_id
_entity_poly.type
_entity_poly.pdbx_seq_one_letter_code
_entity_poly.pdbx_strand_id
1 'polypeptide(L)' 'MNKSNAIRNKCLECSGDSPKEVTLCLTVDCPLWQFRFGYSNKDRRYKQRMEAAKRNYPEEYKKIMKLLSDGDKK' A
#
# COMPACT_ATOMS: atom_id res chain seq x y z
N MET A 1 -14.92 -12.89 10.07
CA MET A 1 -14.03 -12.13 9.17
C MET A 1 -14.40 -10.65 9.25
N ASN A 2 -13.47 -9.74 9.54
CA ASN A 2 -13.76 -8.30 9.54
C ASN A 2 -13.32 -7.65 8.22
N LYS A 3 -13.86 -6.45 7.90
CA LYS A 3 -13.62 -5.75 6.62
C LYS A 3 -12.13 -5.53 6.35
N SER A 4 -11.37 -5.14 7.36
CA SER A 4 -9.92 -4.95 7.31
C SER A 4 -9.16 -6.21 6.85
N ASN A 5 -9.50 -7.36 7.43
CA ASN A 5 -8.86 -8.63 7.07
C ASN A 5 -9.26 -9.06 5.65
N ALA A 6 -10.50 -8.83 5.24
CA ALA A 6 -10.95 -9.13 3.88
C ALA A 6 -10.19 -8.32 2.83
N ILE A 7 -10.00 -7.01 3.05
CA ILE A 7 -9.20 -6.15 2.16
C ILE A 7 -7.75 -6.64 2.11
N ARG A 8 -7.16 -6.95 3.27
CA ARG A 8 -5.77 -7.43 3.32
C ARG A 8 -5.59 -8.75 2.58
N ASN A 9 -6.51 -9.70 2.74
CA ASN A 9 -6.47 -10.97 2.01
C ASN A 9 -6.59 -10.75 0.51
N LYS A 10 -7.51 -9.88 0.07
CA LYS A 10 -7.65 -9.54 -1.35
C LYS A 10 -6.37 -8.95 -1.93
N CYS A 11 -5.68 -8.09 -1.17
CA CYS A 11 -4.40 -7.53 -1.60
C CYS A 11 -3.29 -8.58 -1.66
N LEU A 12 -3.26 -9.55 -0.74
CA LEU A 12 -2.31 -10.66 -0.77
C LEU A 12 -2.55 -11.54 -2.00
N GLU A 13 -3.80 -11.95 -2.25
CA GLU A 13 -4.18 -12.71 -3.45
C GLU A 13 -3.75 -11.99 -4.74
N CYS A 14 -4.00 -10.67 -4.82
CA CYS A 14 -3.61 -9.84 -5.97
C CYS A 14 -2.09 -9.76 -6.15
N SER A 15 -1.33 -9.93 -5.07
CA SER A 15 0.13 -9.76 -5.05
C SER A 15 0.87 -11.11 -4.97
N GLY A 16 0.20 -12.21 -5.34
CA GLY A 16 0.78 -13.57 -5.30
C GLY A 16 1.20 -14.01 -3.89
N ASP A 17 0.37 -13.69 -2.89
CA ASP A 17 0.60 -13.97 -1.46
C ASP A 17 1.88 -13.33 -0.87
N SER A 18 2.47 -12.34 -1.56
CA SER A 18 3.66 -11.65 -1.09
C SER A 18 3.34 -10.35 -0.33
N PRO A 19 3.60 -10.27 1.00
CA PRO A 19 3.39 -9.04 1.76
C PRO A 19 4.31 -7.89 1.34
N LYS A 20 5.46 -8.22 0.72
CA LYS A 20 6.40 -7.24 0.16
C LYS A 20 5.76 -6.55 -1.05
N GLU A 21 5.21 -7.33 -1.98
CA GLU A 21 4.54 -6.80 -3.18
C GLU A 21 3.31 -5.96 -2.82
N VAL A 22 2.56 -6.34 -1.79
CA VAL A 22 1.48 -5.46 -1.24
C VAL A 22 2.04 -4.12 -0.77
N THR A 23 3.23 -4.12 -0.16
CA THR A 23 3.87 -2.89 0.35
C THR A 23 4.35 -2.01 -0.80
N LEU A 24 4.92 -2.62 -1.83
CA LEU A 24 5.50 -1.97 -3.01
C LEU A 24 4.52 -1.79 -4.17
N CYS A 25 3.22 -2.02 -3.94
CA CYS A 25 2.18 -1.94 -4.96
C CYS A 25 2.14 -0.55 -5.62
N LEU A 26 2.33 -0.53 -6.94
CA LEU A 26 2.36 0.68 -7.78
C LEU A 26 0.98 1.12 -8.28
N THR A 27 -0.06 0.30 -8.09
CA THR A 27 -1.44 0.62 -8.52
C THR A 27 -2.09 1.58 -7.53
N VAL A 28 -1.55 2.79 -7.41
CA VAL A 28 -1.98 3.80 -6.43
C VAL A 28 -3.42 4.29 -6.65
N ASP A 29 -3.91 4.19 -7.90
CA ASP A 29 -5.29 4.51 -8.28
C ASP A 29 -6.31 3.45 -7.82
N CYS A 30 -5.85 2.32 -7.27
CA CYS A 30 -6.75 1.29 -6.77
C CYS A 30 -7.56 1.84 -5.58
N PRO A 31 -8.91 1.72 -5.57
CA PRO A 31 -9.75 2.20 -4.47
C PRO A 31 -9.40 1.60 -3.09
N LEU A 32 -8.80 0.41 -3.10
CA LEU A 32 -8.35 -0.30 -1.90
C LEU A 32 -6.93 0.06 -1.46
N TRP A 33 -6.16 0.82 -2.26
CA TRP A 33 -4.73 1.03 -2.05
C TRP A 33 -4.40 1.67 -0.69
N GLN A 34 -5.21 2.65 -0.28
CA GLN A 34 -5.12 3.31 1.03
C GLN A 34 -5.44 2.37 2.22
N PHE A 35 -6.04 1.21 1.95
CA PHE A 35 -6.42 0.19 2.92
C PHE A 35 -5.65 -1.13 2.76
N ARG A 36 -4.69 -1.21 1.84
CA ARG A 36 -4.04 -2.47 1.40
C ARG A 36 -3.32 -3.25 2.49
N PHE A 37 -3.10 -2.63 3.63
CA PHE A 37 -2.51 -3.25 4.82
C PHE A 37 -3.54 -3.73 5.86
N GLY A 38 -4.83 -3.63 5.56
CA GLY A 38 -5.91 -3.93 6.50
C GLY A 38 -6.25 -2.77 7.45
N TYR A 39 -5.72 -1.57 7.19
CA TYR A 39 -6.02 -0.35 7.94
C TYR A 39 -5.85 0.87 7.04
N SER A 40 -6.49 1.97 7.39
CA SER A 40 -6.46 3.23 6.64
C SER A 40 -5.08 3.88 6.66
N ASN A 41 -4.78 4.68 5.62
CA ASN A 41 -3.62 5.55 5.55
C ASN A 41 -3.47 6.54 6.73
N LYS A 42 -4.56 6.84 7.44
CA LYS A 42 -4.55 7.67 8.66
C LYS A 42 -4.02 6.92 9.88
N ASP A 43 -4.04 5.59 9.87
CA ASP A 43 -3.61 4.74 10.99
C ASP A 43 -2.09 4.83 11.19
N ARG A 44 -1.66 4.87 12.46
CA ARG A 44 -0.23 4.88 12.82
C ARG A 44 0.52 3.68 12.22
N ARG A 45 -0.11 2.50 12.16
CA ARG A 45 0.48 1.27 11.59
C ARG A 45 0.78 1.41 10.10
N TYR A 46 -0.07 2.13 9.37
CA TYR A 46 0.16 2.44 7.96
C TYR A 46 1.42 3.27 7.77
N LYS A 47 1.50 4.37 8.51
CA LYS A 47 2.65 5.28 8.46
C LYS A 47 3.94 4.54 8.80
N GLN A 48 3.94 3.75 9.88
CA GLN A 48 5.09 2.93 10.27
C GLN A 48 5.54 1.97 9.16
N ARG A 49 4.60 1.30 8.49
CA ARG A 49 4.92 0.37 7.40
C ARG A 49 5.48 1.09 6.17
N MET A 50 4.93 2.25 5.83
CA MET A 50 5.45 3.09 4.75
C MET A 50 6.84 3.66 5.05
N GLU A 51 7.12 4.08 6.29
CA GLU A 51 8.46 4.51 6.70
C GLU A 51 9.47 3.35 6.68
N ALA A 52 9.06 2.15 7.07
CA ALA A 52 9.90 0.96 6.90
C ALA A 52 10.19 0.68 5.41
N ALA A 53 9.18 0.81 4.54
CA ALA A 53 9.36 0.67 3.09
C ALA A 53 10.31 1.73 2.53
N LYS A 54 10.19 3.00 2.97
CA LYS A 54 11.11 4.09 2.59
C LYS A 54 12.57 3.78 2.93
N ARG A 55 12.81 3.16 4.09
CA ARG A 55 14.16 2.77 4.53
C ARG A 55 14.70 1.55 3.79
N ASN A 56 13.87 0.53 3.59
CA ASN A 56 14.30 -0.76 3.04
C ASN A 56 14.29 -0.79 1.50
N TYR A 57 13.41 -0.01 0.87
CA TYR A 57 13.13 0.00 -0.58
C TYR A 57 12.97 1.46 -1.07
N PRO A 58 14.04 2.27 -1.00
CA PRO A 58 13.97 3.70 -1.24
C PRO A 58 13.54 4.06 -2.66
N GLU A 59 13.97 3.30 -3.67
CA GLU A 59 13.67 3.59 -5.08
C GLU A 59 12.21 3.27 -5.41
N GLU A 60 11.70 2.13 -4.95
CA GLU A 60 10.30 1.75 -5.10
C GLU A 60 9.38 2.70 -4.32
N TYR A 61 9.78 3.14 -3.13
CA TYR A 61 9.05 4.15 -2.36
C TYR A 61 8.95 5.48 -3.12
N LYS A 62 10.05 5.97 -3.70
CA LYS A 62 10.04 7.19 -4.52
C LYS A 62 9.08 7.04 -5.70
N LYS A 63 9.08 5.87 -6.36
CA LYS A 63 8.17 5.58 -7.47
C LYS A 63 6.70 5.65 -7.03
N ILE A 64 6.35 5.04 -5.90
CA ILE A 64 5.00 5.10 -5.32
C ILE A 64 4.59 6.55 -5.02
N MET A 65 5.47 7.32 -4.37
CA MET A 65 5.16 8.71 -3.99
C MET A 65 4.99 9.62 -5.21
N LYS A 66 5.78 9.38 -6.26
CA LYS A 66 5.60 10.05 -7.55
C LYS A 66 4.22 9.75 -8.14
N LEU A 67 3.84 8.46 -8.20
CA LEU A 67 2.55 8.04 -8.73
C LEU A 67 1.38 8.62 -7.94
N LEU A 68 1.46 8.67 -6.60
CA LEU A 68 0.44 9.32 -5.77
C LEU A 68 0.29 10.80 -6.10
N SER A 69 1.42 11.52 -6.24
CA SER A 69 1.42 12.96 -6.54
C SER A 69 0.90 13.27 -7.95
N ASP A 70 1.03 12.33 -8.87
CA ASP A 70 0.53 12.45 -10.25
C ASP A 70 -0.96 12.06 -10.37
N GLY A 71 -1.45 11.14 -9.53
CA GLY A 71 -2.86 10.71 -9.50
C GLY A 71 -3.84 11.77 -8.99
N ASP A 72 -3.37 12.73 -8.17
CA ASP A 72 -4.17 13.86 -7.69
C ASP A 72 -4.48 14.91 -8.80
N LYS A 73 -3.89 14.77 -10.00
CA LYS A 73 -4.07 15.71 -11.13
C LYS A 73 -5.27 15.40 -12.04
N LYS A 74 -6.20 14.53 -11.62
CA LYS A 74 -7.35 14.13 -12.43
C LYS A 74 -8.68 14.62 -11.87
#